data_AF-A0A3M8B7H8-F1
#
_entry.id   AF-A0A3M8B7H8-F1
#
_cell.length_a   1.000
_cell.length_b   1.000
_cell.length_c   1.000
_cell.angle_alpha   90.00
_cell.angle_beta   90.00
_cell.angle_gamma   90.00
#
_symmetry.space_group_name_H-M   'P 1'
#
loop_
_entity.id
_entity.type
_entity.pdbx_description
1 polymer ?
#
loop_
_entity_poly.entity_id
_entity_poly.type
_entity_poly.pdbx_seq_one_letter_code
_entity_poly.pdbx_strand_id
1 'polypeptide(L)' 'MDHTTDLLQRIETMRKELSELVLEKGSFLHPTVIDMSQQLDEYIVKYQKCLQLHT' A
#
# COMPACT_ATOMS: atom_id res chain seq x y z
N MET A 1 0.92 12.73 -18.30
CA MET A 1 1.76 12.40 -17.14
C MET A 1 1.05 11.26 -16.43
N ASP A 2 1.74 10.13 -16.28
CA ASP A 2 1.13 8.85 -15.94
C ASP A 2 0.83 8.76 -14.44
N HIS A 3 -0.39 9.15 -14.05
CA HIS A 3 -0.90 9.07 -12.67
C HIS A 3 -0.78 7.66 -12.05
N THR A 4 -0.64 6.64 -12.90
CA THR A 4 -0.45 5.22 -12.58
C THR A 4 0.92 4.98 -11.93
N THR A 5 1.97 5.64 -12.41
CA THR A 5 3.33 5.54 -11.85
C THR A 5 3.41 6.15 -10.45
N ASP A 6 2.75 7.28 -10.20
CA ASP A 6 2.72 7.92 -8.88
C ASP A 6 2.01 7.04 -7.83
N LEU A 7 0.92 6.38 -8.23
CA LEU A 7 0.19 5.42 -7.40
C LEU A 7 1.05 4.20 -7.06
N LEU A 8 1.75 3.64 -8.05
CA LEU A 8 2.69 2.53 -7.81
C LEU A 8 3.80 2.92 -6.84
N GLN A 9 4.43 4.07 -7.05
CA GLN A 9 5.51 4.53 -6.18
C GLN A 9 5.00 4.71 -4.74
N ARG A 10 3.78 5.22 -4.57
CA ARG A 10 3.15 5.33 -3.23
C ARG A 10 2.90 3.97 -2.59
N ILE A 11 2.40 3.00 -3.35
CA ILE A 11 2.19 1.61 -2.89
C ILE A 11 3.52 0.99 -2.45
N GLU A 12 4.58 1.16 -3.24
CA GLU A 12 5.91 0.63 -2.90
C GLU A 12 6.50 1.27 -1.64
N THR A 13 6.35 2.60 -1.47
CA THR A 13 6.76 3.28 -0.24
C THR A 13 6.01 2.74 0.96
N MET A 14 4.67 2.63 0.90
CA MET A 14 3.87 2.10 2.01
C MET A 14 4.20 0.64 2.32
N ARG A 15 4.53 -0.18 1.31
CA ARG A 15 4.99 -1.57 1.55
C ARG A 15 6.29 -1.63 2.34
N LYS A 16 7.24 -0.74 2.06
CA LYS A 16 8.50 -0.66 2.81
C LYS A 16 8.26 -0.21 4.24
N GLU A 17 7.50 0.87 4.43
CA GLU A 17 7.14 1.38 5.76
C GLU A 17 6.41 0.33 6.59
N LEU A 18 5.47 -0.43 5.99
CA LEU A 18 4.78 -1.53 6.66
C LEU A 18 5.74 -2.63 7.09
N SER A 19 6.72 -2.97 6.23
CA SER A 19 7.71 -4.02 6.52
C SER A 19 8.64 -3.61 7.67
N GLU A 20 9.07 -2.35 7.69
CA GLU A 20 9.86 -1.77 8.77
C GLU A 20 9.04 -1.71 10.08
N LEU A 21 7.78 -1.29 10.00
CA LEU A 21 6.88 -1.21 11.14
C LEU A 21 6.61 -2.59 11.75
N VAL A 22 6.42 -3.62 10.92
CA VAL A 22 6.29 -5.01 11.39
C VAL A 22 7.57 -5.45 12.09
N LEU A 23 8.74 -5.13 11.54
CA LEU A 23 10.03 -5.49 12.11
C LEU A 23 10.26 -4.79 13.45
N GLU A 24 9.86 -3.51 13.56
CA GLU A 24 9.94 -2.71 14.79
C GLU A 24 8.97 -3.22 15.86
N LYS A 25 7.71 -3.51 15.50
CA LYS A 25 6.68 -3.94 16.44
C LYS A 25 6.76 -5.44 16.77
N GLY A 26 7.45 -6.24 15.95
CA GLY A 26 7.58 -7.68 16.10
C GLY A 26 6.26 -8.46 15.94
N SER A 27 5.18 -7.81 15.48
CA SER A 27 3.86 -8.40 15.36
C SER A 27 3.07 -7.76 14.23
N PHE A 28 2.49 -8.61 13.38
CA PHE A 28 1.54 -8.20 12.34
C PHE A 28 0.17 -7.80 12.90
N LEU A 29 -0.11 -8.17 14.16
CA LEU A 29 -1.39 -7.88 14.81
C LEU A 29 -1.39 -6.54 15.54
N HIS A 30 -0.30 -5.79 15.47
CA HIS A 30 -0.27 -4.46 16.07
C HIS A 30 -1.30 -3.57 15.35
N PRO A 31 -2.17 -2.84 16.07
CA PRO A 31 -3.22 -2.02 15.45
C PRO A 31 -2.71 -1.07 14.36
N THR A 32 -1.53 -0.46 14.56
CA THR A 32 -0.88 0.40 13.57
C THR A 32 -0.43 -0.34 12.31
N VAL A 33 0.03 -1.59 12.43
CA VAL A 33 0.41 -2.43 11.28
C VAL A 33 -0.84 -2.82 10.50
N ILE A 34 -1.91 -3.17 11.20
CA ILE A 34 -3.21 -3.51 10.59
C ILE A 34 -3.76 -2.29 9.83
N ASP A 35 -3.78 -1.12 10.46
CA ASP A 35 -4.27 0.12 9.85
C ASP A 35 -3.47 0.50 8.60
N MET A 36 -2.14 0.45 8.68
CA MET A 36 -1.27 0.73 7.54
C MET A 36 -1.41 -0.33 6.42
N SER A 37 -1.63 -1.60 6.77
CA SER A 37 -1.94 -2.65 5.79
C SER A 37 -3.28 -2.41 5.09
N GLN A 38 -4.30 -1.98 5.82
CA GLN A 38 -5.61 -1.65 5.26
C GLN A 38 -5.53 -0.46 4.29
N GLN A 39 -4.78 0.58 4.67
CA GLN A 39 -4.53 1.72 3.78
C GLN A 39 -3.82 1.27 2.50
N LEU A 40 -2.79 0.43 2.60
CA LEU A 40 -2.09 -0.13 1.45
C LEU A 40 -3.05 -0.90 0.51
N ASP A 41 -3.93 -1.74 1.06
CA ASP A 41 -4.91 -2.49 0.28
C ASP A 41 -5.86 -1.56 -0.48
N GLU A 42 -6.30 -0.45 0.13
CA GLU A 42 -7.13 0.54 -0.57
C GLU A 42 -6.41 1.16 -1.77
N TYR A 43 -5.13 1.48 -1.64
CA TYR A 43 -4.33 2.03 -2.73
C TYR A 43 -4.12 1.00 -3.85
N ILE A 44 -3.92 -0.27 -3.51
CA ILE A 44 -3.83 -1.37 -4.49
C ILE A 44 -5.15 -1.51 -5.26
N VAL A 45 -6.29 -1.48 -4.58
CA VAL A 45 -7.61 -1.56 -5.23
C VAL A 45 -7.84 -0.35 -6.14
N LYS A 46 -7.49 0.87 -5.71
CA LYS A 46 -7.57 2.08 -6.55
C LYS A 46 -6.71 1.94 -7.80
N TYR A 47 -5.48 1.44 -7.64
CA TYR A 47 -4.56 1.19 -8.74
C TYR A 47 -5.09 0.15 -9.73
N GLN A 48 -5.61 -0.97 -9.24
CA GLN A 48 -6.24 -2.02 -10.05
C GLN A 48 -7.46 -1.50 -10.81
N LYS A 49 -8.29 -0.66 -10.19
CA LYS A 49 -9.43 -0.01 -10.86
C LYS A 49 -8.98 0.93 -11.98
N CYS A 50 -7.92 1.70 -11.76
CA CYS A 50 -7.31 2.55 -12.80
C CYS A 50 -6.81 1.71 -13.99
N LEU A 51 -6.18 0.56 -13.73
CA LEU A 51 -5.74 -0.37 -14.78
C LEU A 51 -6.91 -1.03 -15.52
N GLN A 52 -7.95 -1.47 -14.81
CA GLN A 52 -9.13 -2.12 -15.42
C GLN A 52 -9.95 -1.17 -16.29
N LEU A 53 -9.94 0.14 -16.01
CA LEU A 53 -10.61 1.15 -16.85
C LEU A 53 -9.91 1.41 -18.20
N HIS A 54 -8.70 0.88 -18.41
CA HIS A 54 -7.93 1.00 -19.65
C HIS A 54 -7.94 -0.28 -20.53
N THR A 55 -8.79 -1.26 -20.20
CA THR A 55 -9.04 -2.47 -21.02
C THR A 55 -10.40 -2.38 -21.70
#